data_AF-A0A6H1U0P4-F1
#
_entry.id   AF-A0A6H1U0P4-F1
#
_cell.length_a   1.000
_cell.length_b   1.000
_cell.length_c   1.000
_cell.angle_alpha   90.00
_cell.angle_beta   90.00
_cell.angle_gamma   90.00
#
_symmetry.space_group_name_H-M   'P 1'
#
loop_
_entity.id
_entity.type
_entity.pdbx_description
1 polymer ?
#
loop_
_entity_poly.entity_id
_entity_poly.type
_entity_poly.pdbx_seq_one_letter_code
_entity_poly.pdbx_strand_id
1 'polypeptide(L)'
;MIEVEQLSKIYGSTKAIEDLSFQVEPGEILGFLGPNGAGKTTTMRILAGYLPATKGTAKIAGYEVHENSMAVRQRIGYLPESPPLYLDMTVESFLHFVARIKHVAGGDRRDRVNTAIARCNLEEKRNIAIGKLSKGFRQRVGIAQAIVHDPPVIILDEPTVGLDPRQIIEVRNLIKSLAGEHTIILSTHILPEVSMTCSRVAIINRGKMVATGGIEELMSQLTGGTSYDLEVEIPPEKDWGNLFESLQNLPGVSEIQALDPQGGEPHQQLRVIAESGEEPGPDVVGILYAAGCRLHEMRRHRASLEEVFLQLTTEEDRTVAASEAAGETDSETVARESAETEESSPEAESESDGAQVEAEAPETAEMPENEEVREG
;
A
#
# COMPACT_ATOMS: atom_id res chain seq x y z
N MET A 1 -4.56 20.57 2.60
CA MET A 1 -5.73 20.00 3.28
C MET A 1 -6.52 19.11 2.33
N ILE A 2 -6.72 17.85 2.73
CA ILE A 2 -7.59 16.86 2.07
C ILE A 2 -8.62 16.43 3.12
N GLU A 3 -9.90 16.40 2.74
CA GLU A 3 -10.99 15.92 3.59
C GLU A 3 -11.77 14.85 2.83
N VAL A 4 -11.98 13.70 3.47
CA VAL A 4 -12.74 12.58 2.91
C VAL A 4 -13.80 12.18 3.93
N GLU A 5 -15.07 12.16 3.49
CA GLU A 5 -16.22 11.88 4.35
C GLU A 5 -17.10 10.78 3.73
N GLN A 6 -17.17 9.63 4.41
CA GLN A 6 -18.01 8.48 4.05
C GLN A 6 -17.88 8.05 2.57
N LEU A 7 -16.66 8.10 2.05
CA LEU A 7 -16.37 7.88 0.64
C LEU A 7 -16.54 6.41 0.29
N SER A 8 -17.44 6.13 -0.66
CA SER A 8 -17.75 4.78 -1.12
C SER A 8 -17.68 4.67 -2.64
N LYS A 9 -17.20 3.53 -3.15
CA LYS A 9 -17.17 3.20 -4.58
C LYS A 9 -17.61 1.76 -4.81
N ILE A 10 -18.59 1.62 -5.67
CA ILE A 10 -19.15 0.32 -6.08
C ILE A 10 -18.93 0.15 -7.58
N TYR A 11 -18.41 -1.01 -7.98
CA TYR A 11 -18.28 -1.46 -9.37
C TYR A 11 -19.18 -2.67 -9.57
N GLY A 12 -20.34 -2.47 -10.18
CA GLY A 12 -21.35 -3.53 -10.31
C GLY A 12 -21.79 -4.00 -8.92
N SER A 13 -21.52 -5.26 -8.58
CA SER A 13 -21.77 -5.84 -7.26
C SER A 13 -20.61 -5.67 -6.27
N THR A 14 -19.41 -5.32 -6.73
CA THR A 14 -18.21 -5.26 -5.88
C THR A 14 -18.05 -3.88 -5.25
N LYS A 15 -18.06 -3.82 -3.91
CA LYS A 15 -17.68 -2.62 -3.16
C LYS A 15 -16.16 -2.53 -3.12
N ALA A 16 -15.57 -1.58 -3.85
CA ALA A 16 -14.12 -1.38 -3.85
C ALA A 16 -13.65 -0.55 -2.65
N ILE A 17 -14.46 0.42 -2.22
CA ILE A 17 -14.29 1.14 -0.95
C ILE A 17 -15.66 1.38 -0.33
N GLU A 18 -15.73 1.36 1.00
CA GLU A 18 -16.95 1.49 1.81
C GLU A 18 -16.67 2.43 3.00
N ASP A 19 -17.41 3.54 3.02
CA ASP A 19 -17.49 4.54 4.09
C ASP A 19 -16.14 5.06 4.63
N LEU A 20 -15.17 5.26 3.73
CA LEU A 20 -13.86 5.78 4.11
C LEU A 20 -13.96 7.23 4.60
N SER A 21 -13.38 7.53 5.77
CA SER A 21 -13.31 8.89 6.30
C SER A 21 -11.93 9.16 6.89
N PHE A 22 -11.27 10.22 6.42
CA PHE A 22 -9.97 10.66 6.95
C PHE A 22 -9.66 12.09 6.50
N GLN A 23 -8.68 12.72 7.16
CA GLN A 23 -8.23 14.08 6.86
C GLN A 23 -6.71 14.16 6.84
N VAL A 24 -6.18 15.01 5.95
CA VAL A 24 -4.74 15.31 5.84
C VAL A 24 -4.52 16.79 6.02
N GLU A 25 -3.72 17.14 7.02
CA GLU A 25 -3.45 18.54 7.37
C GLU A 25 -2.48 19.21 6.38
N PRO A 26 -2.51 20.54 6.25
CA PRO A 26 -1.54 21.27 5.44
C PRO A 26 -0.08 20.96 5.83
N GLY A 27 0.76 20.64 4.84
CA GLY A 27 2.19 20.39 5.02
C GLY A 27 2.54 18.98 5.56
N GLU A 28 1.53 18.16 5.83
CA GLU A 28 1.69 16.78 6.32
C GLU A 28 1.90 15.77 5.16
N ILE A 29 2.61 14.68 5.47
CA ILE A 29 2.64 13.46 4.65
C ILE A 29 1.80 12.37 5.35
N LEU A 30 0.66 12.02 4.75
CA LEU A 30 -0.14 10.85 5.14
C LEU A 30 0.27 9.62 4.33
N GLY A 31 0.65 8.53 4.99
CA GLY A 31 0.78 7.22 4.38
C GLY A 31 -0.57 6.51 4.30
N PHE A 32 -1.01 6.13 3.12
CA PHE A 32 -2.22 5.34 2.88
C PHE A 32 -1.82 3.88 2.63
N LEU A 33 -1.78 3.11 3.71
CA LEU A 33 -1.20 1.77 3.77
C LEU A 33 -2.28 0.69 3.65
N GLY A 34 -2.03 -0.35 2.88
CA GLY A 34 -2.95 -1.48 2.77
C GLY A 34 -2.44 -2.57 1.83
N PRO A 35 -2.98 -3.80 1.91
CA PRO A 35 -2.62 -4.85 0.97
C PRO A 35 -3.09 -4.54 -0.46
N ASN A 36 -2.66 -5.36 -1.43
CA ASN A 36 -3.15 -5.27 -2.79
C ASN A 36 -4.65 -5.57 -2.84
N GLY A 37 -5.41 -4.80 -3.64
CA GLY A 37 -6.86 -4.93 -3.68
C GLY A 37 -7.63 -4.25 -2.54
N ALA A 38 -6.95 -3.63 -1.57
CA ALA A 38 -7.61 -2.96 -0.45
C ALA A 38 -8.40 -1.68 -0.83
N GLY A 39 -8.27 -1.18 -2.07
CA GLY A 39 -8.97 0.04 -2.52
C GLY A 39 -8.09 1.31 -2.58
N LYS A 40 -6.76 1.19 -2.40
CA LYS A 40 -5.79 2.29 -2.48
C LYS A 40 -5.89 3.08 -3.79
N THR A 41 -5.62 2.45 -4.92
CA THR A 41 -5.67 3.09 -6.25
C THR A 41 -7.07 3.64 -6.57
N THR A 42 -8.14 2.98 -6.15
CA THR A 42 -9.51 3.49 -6.30
C THR A 42 -9.68 4.82 -5.56
N THR A 43 -9.23 4.87 -4.30
CA THR A 43 -9.25 6.09 -3.48
C THR A 43 -8.41 7.19 -4.12
N MET A 44 -7.16 6.89 -4.52
CA MET A 44 -6.27 7.87 -5.16
C MET A 44 -6.87 8.43 -6.45
N ARG A 45 -7.52 7.60 -7.29
CA ARG A 45 -8.20 8.03 -8.51
C ARG A 45 -9.42 8.89 -8.24
N ILE A 46 -10.15 8.63 -7.15
CA ILE A 46 -11.27 9.49 -6.76
C ILE A 46 -10.75 10.85 -6.34
N LEU A 47 -9.76 10.90 -5.44
CA LEU A 47 -9.14 12.15 -5.01
C LEU A 47 -8.52 12.93 -6.17
N ALA A 48 -7.91 12.24 -7.14
CA ALA A 48 -7.38 12.86 -8.35
C ALA A 48 -8.47 13.36 -9.33
N GLY A 49 -9.74 13.08 -9.06
CA GLY A 49 -10.87 13.40 -9.93
C GLY A 49 -10.91 12.58 -11.22
N TYR A 50 -10.24 11.43 -11.28
CA TYR A 50 -10.24 10.52 -12.43
C TYR A 50 -11.45 9.59 -12.42
N LEU A 51 -11.97 9.32 -11.22
CA LEU A 51 -13.11 8.44 -11.01
C LEU A 51 -14.11 9.12 -10.09
N PRO A 52 -15.42 9.09 -10.39
CA PRO A 52 -16.40 9.57 -9.45
C PRO A 52 -16.62 8.54 -8.31
N ALA A 53 -16.74 8.99 -7.06
CA ALA A 53 -17.33 8.22 -5.97
C ALA A 53 -18.78 7.81 -6.28
N THR A 54 -19.24 6.73 -5.64
CA THR A 54 -20.64 6.30 -5.67
C THR A 54 -21.45 6.99 -4.57
N LYS A 55 -20.84 7.20 -3.39
CA LYS A 55 -21.40 7.96 -2.26
C LYS A 55 -20.27 8.65 -1.49
N GLY A 56 -20.65 9.56 -0.60
CA GLY A 56 -19.72 10.36 0.20
C GLY A 56 -19.19 11.57 -0.56
N THR A 57 -18.33 12.33 0.09
CA THR A 57 -17.72 13.53 -0.49
C THR A 57 -16.21 13.54 -0.26
N ALA A 58 -15.50 14.21 -1.16
CA ALA A 58 -14.07 14.47 -1.01
C ALA A 58 -13.79 15.93 -1.33
N LYS A 59 -13.02 16.61 -0.49
CA LYS A 59 -12.59 17.99 -0.70
C LYS A 59 -11.08 18.08 -0.71
N ILE A 60 -10.54 18.86 -1.63
CA ILE A 60 -9.11 19.13 -1.73
C ILE A 60 -8.89 20.64 -1.84
N ALA A 61 -8.08 21.17 -0.94
CA ALA A 61 -7.81 22.61 -0.84
C ALA A 61 -9.10 23.46 -0.79
N GLY A 62 -10.13 22.96 -0.09
CA GLY A 62 -11.43 23.62 0.08
C GLY A 62 -12.44 23.43 -1.06
N TYR A 63 -12.10 22.67 -2.11
CA TYR A 63 -12.98 22.41 -3.25
C TYR A 63 -13.46 20.97 -3.27
N GLU A 64 -14.76 20.76 -3.49
CA GLU A 64 -15.32 19.41 -3.65
C GLU A 64 -14.90 18.83 -5.00
N VAL A 65 -14.43 17.57 -5.00
CA VAL A 65 -13.73 16.95 -6.13
C VAL A 65 -14.64 16.71 -7.34
N HIS A 66 -15.90 16.41 -7.11
CA HIS A 66 -16.89 16.19 -8.17
C HIS A 66 -17.46 17.50 -8.71
N GLU A 67 -17.92 18.38 -7.82
CA GLU A 67 -18.56 19.65 -8.18
C GLU A 67 -17.55 20.64 -8.78
N ASN A 68 -16.30 20.62 -8.33
CA ASN A 68 -15.26 21.56 -8.74
C ASN A 68 -14.03 20.86 -9.32
N SER A 69 -14.23 19.79 -10.08
CA SER A 69 -13.17 18.92 -10.62
C SER A 69 -12.01 19.68 -11.30
N MET A 70 -12.30 20.71 -12.11
CA MET A 70 -11.24 21.48 -12.76
C MET A 70 -10.41 22.31 -11.77
N ALA A 71 -11.05 22.92 -10.77
CA ALA A 71 -10.36 23.69 -9.73
C ALA A 71 -9.47 22.80 -8.86
N VAL A 72 -9.93 21.58 -8.56
CA VAL A 72 -9.12 20.55 -7.88
C VAL A 72 -7.94 20.11 -8.75
N ARG A 73 -8.16 19.76 -10.02
CA ARG A 73 -7.11 19.29 -10.94
C ARG A 73 -5.98 20.31 -11.17
N GLN A 74 -6.26 21.60 -11.01
CA GLN A 74 -5.26 22.68 -11.04
C GLN A 74 -4.43 22.76 -9.75
N ARG A 75 -4.99 22.31 -8.62
CA ARG A 75 -4.37 22.37 -7.28
C ARG A 75 -3.72 21.07 -6.83
N ILE A 76 -3.85 20.00 -7.62
CA ILE A 76 -3.22 18.71 -7.33
C ILE A 76 -2.09 18.39 -8.30
N GLY A 77 -1.02 17.84 -7.76
CA GLY A 77 -0.09 16.96 -8.45
C GLY A 77 -0.52 15.52 -8.28
N TYR A 78 -0.57 14.74 -9.36
CA TYR A 78 -0.94 13.32 -9.27
C TYR A 78 0.06 12.46 -10.00
N LEU A 79 0.62 11.48 -9.30
CA LEU A 79 1.44 10.41 -9.83
C LEU A 79 0.68 9.09 -9.67
N PRO A 80 0.14 8.51 -10.75
CA PRO A 80 -0.39 7.14 -10.72
C PRO A 80 0.76 6.11 -10.64
N GLU A 81 0.42 4.87 -10.27
CA GLU A 81 1.35 3.73 -10.19
C GLU A 81 2.24 3.60 -11.44
N SER A 82 1.66 3.75 -12.63
CA SER A 82 2.40 3.80 -13.89
C SER A 82 2.39 5.23 -14.44
N PRO A 83 3.54 5.95 -14.41
CA PRO A 83 3.62 7.33 -14.88
C PRO A 83 3.22 7.47 -16.37
N PRO A 84 2.26 8.34 -16.72
CA PRO A 84 1.79 8.50 -18.10
C PRO A 84 2.73 9.39 -18.93
N LEU A 85 3.95 8.91 -19.18
CA LEU A 85 5.01 9.69 -19.81
C LEU A 85 5.01 9.59 -21.34
N TYR A 86 5.41 10.67 -22.01
CA TYR A 86 5.58 10.69 -23.47
C TYR A 86 7.01 10.31 -23.81
N LEU A 87 7.22 9.04 -24.16
CA LEU A 87 8.55 8.42 -24.25
C LEU A 87 9.45 9.04 -25.33
N ASP A 88 8.88 9.62 -26.38
CA ASP A 88 9.62 10.25 -27.48
C ASP A 88 10.07 11.68 -27.17
N MET A 89 9.55 12.28 -26.10
CA MET A 89 9.94 13.63 -25.67
C MET A 89 11.17 13.59 -24.78
N THR A 90 11.96 14.68 -24.80
CA THR A 90 12.96 14.91 -23.75
C THR A 90 12.28 15.27 -22.43
N VAL A 91 12.97 15.04 -21.31
CA VAL A 91 12.47 15.39 -19.97
C VAL A 91 12.03 16.85 -19.91
N GLU A 92 12.87 17.78 -20.39
CA GLU A 92 12.56 19.21 -20.39
C GLU A 92 11.33 19.55 -21.24
N SER A 93 11.26 19.01 -22.46
CA SER A 93 10.15 19.27 -23.38
C SER A 93 8.83 18.77 -22.79
N PHE A 94 8.86 17.59 -22.17
CA PHE A 94 7.70 17.01 -21.50
C PHE A 94 7.24 17.87 -20.32
N LEU A 95 8.15 18.31 -19.45
CA LEU A 95 7.79 19.16 -18.31
C LEU A 95 7.26 20.53 -18.76
N HIS A 96 7.80 21.11 -19.83
CA HIS A 96 7.23 22.32 -20.44
C HIS A 96 5.82 22.09 -20.98
N PHE A 97 5.56 20.94 -21.60
CA PHE A 97 4.23 20.56 -22.07
C PHE A 97 3.24 20.43 -20.90
N VAL A 98 3.62 19.73 -19.83
CA VAL A 98 2.78 19.59 -18.63
C VAL A 98 2.52 20.95 -17.97
N ALA A 99 3.53 21.80 -17.81
CA ALA A 99 3.39 23.14 -17.23
C ALA A 99 2.38 24.00 -18.03
N ARG A 100 2.34 23.86 -19.37
CA ARG A 100 1.35 24.55 -20.21
C ARG A 100 -0.08 24.04 -19.96
N ILE A 101 -0.26 22.71 -19.87
CA ILE A 101 -1.56 22.10 -19.58
C ILE A 101 -2.07 22.51 -18.19
N LYS A 102 -1.16 22.62 -17.22
CA LYS A 102 -1.45 23.07 -15.86
C LYS A 102 -1.59 24.58 -15.72
N HIS A 103 -1.67 25.32 -16.83
CA HIS A 103 -1.89 26.77 -16.88
C HIS A 103 -0.82 27.62 -16.16
N VAL A 104 0.43 27.13 -16.07
CA VAL A 104 1.54 27.96 -15.59
C VAL A 104 1.74 29.15 -16.54
N ALA A 105 1.82 30.36 -15.98
CA ALA A 105 2.00 31.59 -16.74
C ALA A 105 3.28 31.55 -17.58
N GLY A 106 3.25 32.10 -18.80
CA GLY A 106 4.36 32.01 -19.75
C GLY A 106 5.70 32.49 -19.20
N GLY A 107 5.69 33.56 -18.39
CA GLY A 107 6.89 34.10 -17.74
C GLY A 107 7.51 33.14 -16.73
N ASP A 108 6.69 32.40 -15.97
CA ASP A 108 7.16 31.57 -14.85
C ASP A 108 7.53 30.14 -15.30
N ARG A 109 7.06 29.70 -16.48
CA ARG A 109 7.21 28.30 -16.95
C ARG A 109 8.65 27.80 -16.90
N ARG A 110 9.60 28.61 -17.35
CA ARG A 110 11.01 28.21 -17.41
C ARG A 110 11.56 27.94 -16.01
N ASP A 111 11.26 28.82 -15.07
CA ASP A 111 11.74 28.71 -13.69
C ASP A 111 11.06 27.55 -12.96
N ARG A 112 9.76 27.36 -13.18
CA ARG A 112 8.99 26.21 -12.67
C ARG A 112 9.54 24.87 -13.19
N VAL A 113 9.81 24.76 -14.49
CA VAL A 113 10.41 23.55 -15.08
C VAL A 113 11.82 23.31 -14.55
N ASN A 114 12.67 24.34 -14.48
CA ASN A 114 14.00 24.22 -13.90
C ASN A 114 13.97 23.76 -12.44
N THR A 115 13.05 24.31 -11.65
CA THR A 115 12.87 23.94 -10.25
C THR A 115 12.44 22.48 -10.12
N ALA A 116 11.49 22.02 -10.93
CA ALA A 116 11.05 20.61 -10.92
C ALA A 116 12.18 19.65 -11.35
N ILE A 117 12.95 20.01 -12.38
CA ILE A 117 14.12 19.23 -12.80
C ILE A 117 15.15 19.12 -11.67
N ALA A 118 15.43 20.24 -10.99
CA ALA A 118 16.41 20.26 -9.92
C ALA A 118 15.94 19.50 -8.68
N ARG A 119 14.70 19.73 -8.24
CA ARG A 119 14.11 19.01 -7.09
C ARG A 119 14.12 17.51 -7.31
N CYS A 120 13.90 17.04 -8.53
CA CYS A 120 13.88 15.61 -8.85
C CYS A 120 15.24 15.03 -9.29
N ASN A 121 16.33 15.79 -9.20
CA ASN A 121 17.68 15.38 -9.63
C ASN A 121 17.70 14.84 -11.07
N LEU A 122 17.16 15.62 -12.01
CA LEU A 122 17.01 15.28 -13.43
C LEU A 122 17.91 16.11 -14.36
N GLU A 123 18.81 16.94 -13.83
CA GLU A 123 19.63 17.90 -14.58
C GLU A 123 20.45 17.23 -15.68
N GLU A 124 21.15 16.15 -15.34
CA GLU A 124 21.96 15.37 -16.29
C GLU A 124 21.13 14.64 -17.34
N LYS A 125 19.82 14.45 -17.08
CA LYS A 125 18.90 13.72 -17.95
C LYS A 125 17.93 14.64 -18.70
N ARG A 126 18.04 15.95 -18.49
CA ARG A 126 17.16 17.00 -19.05
C ARG A 126 16.89 16.84 -20.56
N ASN A 127 17.95 16.60 -21.33
CA ASN A 127 17.91 16.53 -22.79
C ASN A 127 17.78 15.11 -23.34
N ILE A 128 17.58 14.11 -22.47
CA ILE A 128 17.46 12.72 -22.86
C ILE A 128 15.99 12.39 -23.09
N ALA A 129 15.70 11.64 -24.16
CA ALA A 129 14.38 11.11 -24.44
C ALA A 129 13.92 10.19 -23.28
N ILE A 130 12.70 10.37 -22.80
CA ILE A 130 12.18 9.65 -21.62
C ILE A 130 12.20 8.13 -21.82
N GLY A 131 11.96 7.66 -23.05
CA GLY A 131 12.03 6.25 -23.41
C GLY A 131 13.40 5.61 -23.14
N LYS A 132 14.49 6.38 -23.13
CA LYS A 132 15.86 5.90 -22.85
C LYS A 132 16.20 5.88 -21.36
N LEU A 133 15.34 6.39 -20.50
CA LEU A 133 15.56 6.44 -19.06
C LEU A 133 15.26 5.10 -18.40
N SER A 134 15.99 4.78 -17.33
CA SER A 134 15.66 3.67 -16.45
C SER A 134 14.33 3.90 -15.74
N LYS A 135 13.75 2.84 -15.18
CA LYS A 135 12.48 2.91 -14.47
C LYS A 135 12.49 3.95 -13.33
N GLY A 136 13.54 3.98 -12.50
CA GLY A 136 13.68 5.00 -11.44
C GLY A 136 13.76 6.43 -11.96
N PHE A 137 14.45 6.68 -13.07
CA PHE A 137 14.45 8.01 -13.69
C PHE A 137 13.09 8.39 -14.27
N ARG A 138 12.38 7.45 -14.92
CA ARG A 138 10.99 7.68 -15.37
C ARG A 138 10.08 8.01 -14.19
N GLN A 139 10.24 7.33 -13.06
CA GLN A 139 9.50 7.62 -11.85
C GLN A 139 9.73 9.05 -11.35
N ARG A 140 10.98 9.49 -11.31
CA ARG A 140 11.34 10.88 -10.96
C ARG A 140 10.78 11.90 -11.94
N VAL A 141 10.74 11.59 -13.24
CA VAL A 141 10.03 12.44 -14.22
C VAL A 141 8.52 12.48 -13.92
N GLY A 142 7.95 11.35 -13.48
CA GLY A 142 6.59 11.23 -12.96
C GLY A 142 6.32 12.14 -11.75
N ILE A 143 7.25 12.22 -10.80
CA ILE A 143 7.16 13.14 -9.66
C ILE A 143 7.33 14.58 -10.14
N ALA A 144 8.31 14.85 -11.02
CA ALA A 144 8.56 16.18 -11.57
C ALA A 144 7.33 16.76 -12.27
N GLN A 145 6.59 15.97 -13.05
CA GLN A 145 5.34 16.43 -13.66
C GLN A 145 4.24 16.73 -12.64
N ALA A 146 4.22 16.02 -11.51
CA ALA A 146 3.23 16.24 -10.47
C ALA A 146 3.48 17.56 -9.75
N ILE A 147 4.74 18.00 -9.63
CA ILE A 147 5.13 19.20 -8.89
C ILE A 147 5.41 20.43 -9.77
N VAL A 148 5.47 20.30 -11.10
CA VAL A 148 5.93 21.38 -12.00
C VAL A 148 5.10 22.66 -11.89
N HIS A 149 3.81 22.57 -11.57
CA HIS A 149 2.93 23.72 -11.39
C HIS A 149 2.78 24.15 -9.93
N ASP A 150 3.61 23.62 -9.03
CA ASP A 150 3.67 23.97 -7.60
C ASP A 150 2.33 23.81 -6.87
N PRO A 151 1.73 22.60 -6.88
CA PRO A 151 0.43 22.38 -6.26
C PRO A 151 0.49 22.39 -4.73
N PRO A 152 -0.55 22.86 -4.03
CA PRO A 152 -0.65 22.72 -2.58
C PRO A 152 -0.80 21.25 -2.12
N VAL A 153 -1.27 20.36 -3.00
CA VAL A 153 -1.54 18.96 -2.67
C VAL A 153 -0.90 18.01 -3.70
N ILE A 154 -0.23 16.96 -3.24
CA ILE A 154 0.40 15.93 -4.07
C ILE A 154 -0.16 14.57 -3.68
N ILE A 155 -0.63 13.82 -4.68
CA ILE A 155 -1.14 12.45 -4.54
C ILE A 155 -0.16 11.52 -5.26
N LEU A 156 0.43 10.59 -4.52
CA LEU A 156 1.40 9.61 -5.04
C LEU A 156 0.84 8.21 -4.85
N ASP A 157 0.55 7.51 -5.95
CA ASP A 157 0.06 6.14 -5.93
C ASP A 157 1.22 5.18 -6.21
N GLU A 158 1.62 4.40 -5.20
CA GLU A 158 2.69 3.39 -5.29
C GLU A 158 4.01 3.91 -5.94
N PRO A 159 4.59 5.04 -5.47
CA PRO A 159 5.62 5.77 -6.23
C PRO A 159 6.98 5.07 -6.29
N THR A 160 7.15 3.95 -5.62
CA THR A 160 8.41 3.19 -5.49
C THR A 160 8.28 1.78 -6.08
N VAL A 161 7.12 1.43 -6.64
CA VAL A 161 6.83 0.06 -7.08
C VAL A 161 7.81 -0.42 -8.15
N GLY A 162 8.45 -1.55 -7.85
CA GLY A 162 9.44 -2.22 -8.69
C GLY A 162 10.65 -1.35 -9.06
N LEU A 163 11.07 -0.48 -8.14
CA LEU A 163 12.38 0.15 -8.14
C LEU A 163 13.38 -0.69 -7.30
N ASP A 164 14.67 -0.52 -7.56
CA ASP A 164 15.71 -1.11 -6.72
C ASP A 164 15.85 -0.36 -5.37
N PRO A 165 16.46 -0.97 -4.33
CA PRO A 165 16.55 -0.37 -3.00
C PRO A 165 17.19 1.03 -2.96
N ARG A 166 18.17 1.31 -3.83
CA ARG A 166 18.83 2.62 -3.87
C ARG A 166 17.89 3.68 -4.45
N GLN A 167 17.19 3.36 -5.53
CA GLN A 167 16.19 4.24 -6.12
C GLN A 167 15.02 4.52 -5.17
N ILE A 168 14.60 3.53 -4.39
CA ILE A 168 13.58 3.69 -3.34
C ILE A 168 14.02 4.74 -2.32
N ILE A 169 15.25 4.67 -1.81
CA ILE A 169 15.78 5.65 -0.85
C ILE A 169 15.81 7.05 -1.47
N GLU A 170 16.24 7.16 -2.72
CA GLU A 170 16.29 8.44 -3.44
C GLU A 170 14.89 9.06 -3.62
N VAL A 171 13.88 8.25 -3.98
CA VAL A 171 12.48 8.70 -4.10
C VAL A 171 11.90 9.08 -2.73
N ARG A 172 12.17 8.31 -1.67
CA ARG A 172 11.75 8.66 -0.31
C ARG A 172 12.31 10.01 0.14
N ASN A 173 13.61 10.24 -0.09
CA ASN A 173 14.25 11.51 0.24
C ASN A 173 13.66 12.67 -0.55
N LEU A 174 13.29 12.43 -1.82
CA LEU A 174 12.56 13.40 -2.63
C LEU A 174 11.16 13.69 -2.06
N ILE A 175 10.39 12.68 -1.67
CA ILE A 175 9.06 12.91 -1.07
C ILE A 175 9.18 13.70 0.24
N LYS A 176 10.17 13.38 1.07
CA LYS A 176 10.46 14.14 2.31
C LYS A 176 10.82 15.59 2.05
N SER A 177 11.60 15.88 1.00
CA SER A 177 11.99 17.26 0.69
C SER A 177 10.83 18.12 0.19
N LEU A 178 9.73 17.50 -0.22
CA LEU A 178 8.48 18.17 -0.60
C LEU A 178 7.53 18.39 0.61
N ALA A 179 7.81 17.76 1.76
CA ALA A 179 7.03 17.94 2.98
C ALA A 179 7.09 19.40 3.47
N GLY A 180 6.08 19.81 4.24
CA GLY A 180 5.99 21.17 4.80
C GLY A 180 5.50 22.21 3.80
N GLU A 181 6.08 22.25 2.60
CA GLU A 181 5.59 23.11 1.49
C GLU A 181 4.30 22.55 0.87
N HIS A 182 4.21 21.22 0.75
CA HIS A 182 3.10 20.53 0.12
C HIS A 182 2.39 19.60 1.12
N THR A 183 1.08 19.44 0.95
CA THR A 183 0.32 18.35 1.59
C THR A 183 0.45 17.10 0.72
N ILE A 184 0.89 15.97 1.26
CA ILE A 184 1.15 14.76 0.48
C ILE A 184 0.33 13.60 1.01
N ILE A 185 -0.30 12.85 0.10
CA ILE A 185 -0.83 11.52 0.38
C ILE A 185 -0.06 10.49 -0.45
N LEU A 186 0.48 9.47 0.24
CA LEU A 186 1.33 8.43 -0.33
C LEU A 186 0.64 7.08 -0.17
N SER A 187 0.16 6.49 -1.26
CA SER A 187 -0.33 5.11 -1.25
C SER A 187 0.85 4.14 -1.36
N THR A 188 0.83 3.10 -0.55
CA THR A 188 1.84 2.02 -0.61
C THR A 188 1.32 0.77 0.09
N HIS A 189 1.88 -0.38 -0.26
CA HIS A 189 1.77 -1.62 0.50
C HIS A 189 3.08 -1.94 1.26
N ILE A 190 4.10 -1.09 1.11
CA ILE A 190 5.44 -1.29 1.64
C ILE A 190 5.57 -0.47 2.93
N LEU A 191 5.46 -1.15 4.06
CA LEU A 191 5.46 -0.49 5.36
C LEU A 191 6.73 0.34 5.67
N PRO A 192 7.95 -0.12 5.32
CA PRO A 192 9.16 0.68 5.47
C PRO A 192 9.13 2.05 4.77
N GLU A 193 8.24 2.26 3.78
CA GLU A 193 8.06 3.56 3.15
C GLU A 193 7.28 4.51 4.05
N VAL A 194 6.22 4.01 4.66
CA VAL A 194 5.38 4.78 5.57
C VAL A 194 6.17 5.15 6.81
N SER A 195 6.81 4.17 7.47
CA SER A 195 7.55 4.38 8.71
C SER A 195 8.69 5.38 8.57
N MET A 196 9.34 5.40 7.40
CA MET A 196 10.44 6.32 7.17
C MET A 196 9.97 7.70 6.69
N THR A 197 8.83 7.82 6.00
CA THR A 197 8.48 9.02 5.21
C THR A 197 7.29 9.80 5.76
N CYS A 198 6.38 9.16 6.50
CA CYS A 198 5.10 9.74 6.89
C CYS A 198 5.07 10.07 8.39
N SER A 199 4.30 11.08 8.78
CA SER A 199 4.01 11.39 10.20
C SER A 199 2.76 10.65 10.69
N ARG A 200 1.79 10.46 9.80
CA ARG A 200 0.54 9.76 10.05
C ARG A 200 0.33 8.65 9.04
N VAL A 201 -0.46 7.67 9.44
CA VAL A 201 -0.85 6.56 8.58
C VAL A 201 -2.37 6.36 8.65
N ALA A 202 -2.93 6.01 7.50
CA ALA A 202 -4.29 5.55 7.31
C ALA A 202 -4.19 4.12 6.74
N ILE A 203 -4.62 3.13 7.52
CA ILE A 203 -4.58 1.72 7.17
C ILE A 203 -5.93 1.32 6.60
N ILE A 204 -5.93 0.82 5.37
CA ILE A 204 -7.11 0.32 4.67
C ILE A 204 -6.98 -1.19 4.44
N ASN A 205 -8.08 -1.92 4.63
CA ASN A 205 -8.20 -3.33 4.30
C ASN A 205 -9.57 -3.59 3.67
N ARG A 206 -9.61 -4.39 2.60
CA ARG A 206 -10.86 -4.79 1.91
C ARG A 206 -11.86 -3.63 1.68
N GLY A 207 -11.35 -2.44 1.37
CA GLY A 207 -12.17 -1.26 1.10
C GLY A 207 -12.63 -0.48 2.33
N LYS A 208 -12.19 -0.82 3.55
CA LYS A 208 -12.58 -0.15 4.80
C LYS A 208 -11.38 0.42 5.55
N MET A 209 -11.59 1.54 6.24
CA MET A 209 -10.60 2.09 7.15
C MET A 209 -10.51 1.23 8.40
N VAL A 210 -9.33 0.66 8.64
CA VAL A 210 -9.07 -0.17 9.83
C VAL A 210 -8.48 0.67 10.96
N ALA A 211 -7.57 1.57 10.62
CA ALA A 211 -6.95 2.46 11.60
C ALA A 211 -6.47 3.76 10.95
N THR A 212 -6.46 4.85 11.73
CA THR A 212 -5.92 6.15 11.32
C THR A 212 -5.29 6.82 12.53
N GLY A 213 -4.08 7.34 12.40
CA GLY A 213 -3.45 8.01 13.53
C GLY A 213 -2.00 8.41 13.27
N GLY A 214 -1.39 9.02 14.28
CA GLY A 214 0.06 9.15 14.33
C GLY A 214 0.70 7.77 14.36
N ILE A 215 1.86 7.63 13.72
CA ILE A 215 2.58 6.35 13.74
C ILE A 215 2.86 5.93 15.19
N GLU A 216 3.43 6.82 16.00
CA GLU A 216 3.75 6.53 17.40
C GLU A 216 2.51 6.17 18.24
N GLU A 217 1.38 6.83 17.96
CA GLU A 217 0.11 6.55 18.64
C GLU A 217 -0.40 5.15 18.32
N LEU A 218 -0.45 4.77 17.03
CA LEU A 218 -0.88 3.44 16.60
C LEU A 218 0.01 2.34 17.14
N MET A 219 1.31 2.60 17.19
CA MET A 219 2.26 1.70 17.83
C MET A 219 1.90 1.51 19.31
N SER A 220 1.72 2.59 20.06
CA SER A 220 1.42 2.53 21.50
C SER A 220 0.08 1.87 21.83
N GLN A 221 -0.93 1.98 20.96
CA GLN A 221 -2.28 1.48 21.20
C GLN A 221 -2.42 -0.03 20.96
N LEU A 222 -1.66 -0.58 20.01
CA LEU A 222 -1.89 -1.93 19.49
C LEU A 222 -0.85 -2.96 19.95
N THR A 223 0.26 -2.49 20.51
CA THR A 223 1.26 -3.37 21.09
C THR A 223 1.38 -3.03 22.57
N GLY A 224 1.05 -4.01 23.42
CA GLY A 224 0.93 -3.86 24.87
C GLY A 224 2.25 -3.63 25.62
N GLY A 225 3.16 -2.82 25.08
CA GLY A 225 4.43 -2.45 25.69
C GLY A 225 5.66 -2.99 24.95
N THR A 226 6.84 -2.66 25.49
CA THR A 226 8.11 -3.25 25.04
C THR A 226 8.16 -4.71 25.50
N SER A 227 8.62 -5.64 24.68
CA SER A 227 8.94 -7.00 25.12
C SER A 227 10.43 -7.29 25.08
N TYR A 228 10.87 -8.28 25.86
CA TYR A 228 12.24 -8.76 25.90
C TYR A 228 12.25 -10.26 25.67
N ASP A 229 12.90 -10.69 24.60
CA ASP A 229 13.18 -12.10 24.35
C ASP A 229 14.53 -12.45 24.96
N LEU A 230 14.54 -13.47 25.81
CA LEU A 230 15.66 -13.88 26.64
C LEU A 230 16.00 -15.33 26.32
N GLU A 231 17.29 -15.61 26.21
CA GLU A 231 17.82 -16.97 26.15
C GLU A 231 18.65 -17.22 27.41
N VAL A 232 18.15 -18.12 28.26
CA VAL A 232 18.72 -18.37 29.59
C VAL A 232 19.03 -19.84 29.80
N GLU A 233 20.22 -20.12 30.33
CA GLU A 233 20.59 -21.41 30.88
C GLU A 233 20.33 -21.39 32.38
N ILE A 234 19.50 -22.32 32.84
CA ILE A 234 19.14 -22.43 34.24
C ILE A 234 19.85 -23.63 34.85
N PRO A 235 20.60 -23.43 35.95
CA PRO A 235 21.24 -24.53 36.64
C PRO A 235 20.19 -25.57 37.08
N PRO A 236 20.48 -26.88 36.97
CA PRO A 236 19.53 -27.95 37.35
C PRO A 236 19.14 -27.95 38.83
N GLU A 237 19.89 -27.23 39.68
CA GLU A 237 19.65 -27.07 41.11
C GLU A 237 18.66 -25.93 41.44
N LYS A 238 18.25 -25.14 40.44
CA LYS A 238 17.37 -23.97 40.60
C LYS A 238 15.96 -24.31 40.11
N ASP A 239 14.97 -23.83 40.86
CA ASP A 239 13.56 -24.03 40.54
C ASP A 239 13.08 -23.00 39.52
N TRP A 240 12.58 -23.49 38.38
CA TRP A 240 11.94 -22.69 37.33
C TRP A 240 10.75 -21.89 37.85
N GLY A 241 9.97 -22.46 38.76
CA GLY A 241 8.77 -21.82 39.30
C GLY A 241 9.07 -20.52 40.06
N ASN A 242 10.11 -20.54 40.89
CA ASN A 242 10.53 -19.36 41.68
C ASN A 242 11.09 -18.24 40.80
N LEU A 243 11.79 -18.59 39.72
CA LEU A 243 12.31 -17.59 38.77
C LEU A 243 11.16 -16.93 38.00
N PHE A 244 10.24 -17.74 37.48
CA PHE A 244 9.07 -17.24 36.75
C PHE A 244 8.23 -16.30 37.62
N GLU A 245 7.96 -16.69 38.87
CA GLU A 245 7.22 -15.86 39.83
C GLU A 245 7.98 -14.56 40.19
N SER A 246 9.30 -14.62 40.33
CA SER A 246 10.12 -13.43 40.62
C SER A 246 10.10 -12.43 39.47
N LEU A 247 10.14 -12.91 38.22
CA LEU A 247 10.05 -12.07 37.04
C LEU A 247 8.62 -11.53 36.83
N GLN A 248 7.59 -12.35 37.09
CA GLN A 248 6.18 -11.97 36.92
C GLN A 248 5.75 -10.90 37.95
N ASN A 249 6.36 -10.88 39.13
CA ASN A 249 6.12 -9.88 40.18
C ASN A 249 6.98 -8.61 40.03
N LEU A 250 7.79 -8.51 38.97
CA LEU A 250 8.66 -7.36 38.75
C LEU A 250 7.83 -6.14 38.33
N PRO A 251 8.00 -4.97 38.99
CA PRO A 251 7.31 -3.74 38.60
C PRO A 251 7.53 -3.41 37.11
N GLY A 252 6.43 -3.17 36.38
CA GLY A 252 6.49 -2.88 34.95
C GLY A 252 6.58 -4.11 34.05
N VAL A 253 6.41 -5.34 34.57
CA VAL A 253 6.16 -6.55 33.78
C VAL A 253 4.66 -6.87 33.80
N SER A 254 4.07 -6.99 32.61
CA SER A 254 2.66 -7.35 32.45
C SER A 254 2.46 -8.87 32.34
N GLU A 255 3.31 -9.54 31.57
CA GLU A 255 3.19 -10.98 31.28
C GLU A 255 4.55 -11.62 30.98
N ILE A 256 4.69 -12.90 31.32
CA ILE A 256 5.83 -13.72 30.91
C ILE A 256 5.35 -14.97 30.19
N GLN A 257 5.96 -15.25 29.06
CA GLN A 257 5.69 -16.42 28.25
C GLN A 257 6.96 -17.27 28.13
N ALA A 258 6.86 -18.56 28.45
CA ALA A 258 7.89 -19.52 28.08
C ALA A 258 7.69 -19.90 26.62
N LEU A 259 8.73 -19.75 25.80
CA LEU A 259 8.72 -20.14 24.40
C LEU A 259 9.30 -21.56 24.28
N ASP A 260 8.68 -22.39 23.43
CA ASP A 260 9.19 -23.73 23.17
C ASP A 260 10.62 -23.64 22.60
N PRO A 261 11.57 -24.43 23.13
CA PRO A 261 12.96 -24.38 22.67
C PRO A 261 13.05 -24.74 21.19
N GLN A 262 13.43 -23.77 20.37
CA GLN A 262 13.67 -23.95 18.94
C GLN A 262 14.97 -24.73 18.74
N GLY A 263 14.85 -26.06 18.65
CA GLY A 263 15.93 -26.93 18.20
C GLY A 263 16.89 -27.40 19.28
N GLY A 264 16.46 -28.27 20.20
CA GLY A 264 17.32 -29.20 20.94
C GLY A 264 18.46 -28.62 21.81
N GLU A 265 18.60 -27.31 21.89
CA GLU A 265 19.58 -26.63 22.73
C GLU A 265 19.14 -26.64 24.21
N PRO A 266 20.07 -26.70 25.17
CA PRO A 266 19.76 -26.78 26.61
C PRO A 266 19.26 -25.44 27.20
N HIS A 267 19.03 -24.43 26.37
CA HIS A 267 18.65 -23.09 26.80
C HIS A 267 17.13 -22.91 26.73
N GLN A 268 16.59 -22.20 27.73
CA GLN A 268 15.18 -21.85 27.76
C GLN A 268 14.98 -20.47 27.16
N GLN A 269 13.94 -20.33 26.34
CA GLN A 269 13.54 -19.06 25.77
C GLN A 269 12.36 -18.48 26.56
N LEU A 270 12.49 -17.22 26.96
CA LEU A 270 11.48 -16.49 27.71
C LEU A 270 11.16 -15.19 26.99
N ARG A 271 9.88 -14.84 26.94
CA ARG A 271 9.43 -13.51 26.53
C ARG A 271 8.85 -12.80 27.74
N VAL A 272 9.43 -11.66 28.09
CA VAL A 272 8.92 -10.76 29.14
C VAL A 272 8.24 -9.59 28.45
N ILE A 273 6.95 -9.42 28.66
CA ILE A 273 6.17 -8.30 28.15
C ILE A 273 6.12 -7.23 29.24
N ALA A 274 6.57 -6.04 28.93
CA ALA A 274 6.53 -4.90 29.85
C ALA A 274 5.17 -4.20 29.79
N GLU A 275 4.82 -3.50 30.86
CA GLU A 275 3.73 -2.53 30.83
C GLU A 275 4.08 -1.37 29.88
N SER A 276 3.06 -0.66 29.39
CA SER A 276 3.26 0.43 28.42
C SER A 276 4.10 1.56 29.02
N GLY A 277 5.23 1.85 28.37
CA GLY A 277 6.17 2.90 28.79
C GLY A 277 7.22 2.47 29.83
N GLU A 278 7.13 1.25 30.36
CA GLU A 278 8.11 0.70 31.31
C GLU A 278 9.27 -0.01 30.59
N GLU A 279 10.45 0.01 31.22
CA GLU A 279 11.66 -0.64 30.72
C GLU A 279 12.30 -1.55 31.79
N PRO A 280 11.68 -2.69 32.14
CA PRO A 280 12.16 -3.58 33.21
C PRO A 280 13.47 -4.31 32.89
N GLY A 281 14.07 -4.05 31.73
CA GLY A 281 15.23 -4.79 31.22
C GLY A 281 16.41 -4.92 32.22
N PRO A 282 16.90 -3.82 32.83
CA PRO A 282 17.97 -3.90 33.83
C PRO A 282 17.62 -4.76 35.04
N ASP A 283 16.38 -4.68 35.51
CA ASP A 283 15.90 -5.42 36.68
C ASP A 283 15.71 -6.92 36.35
N VAL A 284 15.22 -7.23 35.15
CA VAL A 284 15.16 -8.60 34.61
C VAL A 284 16.56 -9.24 34.63
N VAL A 285 17.58 -8.53 34.15
CA VAL A 285 18.97 -9.01 34.20
C VAL A 285 19.45 -9.21 35.63
N GLY A 286 19.09 -8.28 36.55
CA GLY A 286 19.42 -8.38 37.96
C GLY A 286 18.85 -9.64 38.63
N ILE A 287 17.57 -9.95 38.37
CA ILE A 287 16.91 -11.16 38.89
C ILE A 287 17.54 -12.42 38.33
N LEU A 288 17.79 -12.48 37.03
CA LEU A 288 18.46 -13.62 36.39
C LEU A 288 19.86 -13.87 36.98
N TYR A 289 20.63 -12.80 37.19
CA TYR A 289 21.95 -12.89 37.79
C TYR A 289 21.90 -13.36 39.26
N ALA A 290 20.99 -12.80 40.07
CA ALA A 290 20.80 -13.22 41.46
C ALA A 290 20.31 -14.67 41.58
N ALA A 291 19.50 -15.12 40.62
CA ALA A 291 19.07 -16.50 40.49
C ALA A 291 20.21 -17.43 40.04
N GLY A 292 21.36 -16.92 39.62
CA GLY A 292 22.50 -17.71 39.13
C GLY A 292 22.28 -18.28 37.73
N CYS A 293 21.32 -17.74 36.99
CA CYS A 293 21.08 -18.08 35.59
C CYS A 293 22.19 -17.48 34.72
N ARG A 294 22.53 -18.16 33.62
CA ARG A 294 23.41 -17.58 32.59
C ARG A 294 22.55 -17.05 31.46
N LEU A 295 22.60 -15.74 31.26
CA LEU A 295 21.95 -15.06 30.15
C LEU A 295 22.86 -15.14 28.93
N HIS A 296 22.42 -15.82 27.88
CA HIS A 296 23.14 -15.94 26.60
C HIS A 296 22.74 -14.84 25.62
N GLU A 297 21.45 -14.51 25.58
CA GLU A 297 20.93 -13.46 24.72
C GLU A 297 19.77 -12.70 25.39
N MET A 298 19.71 -11.38 25.16
CA MET A 298 18.57 -10.54 25.51
C MET A 298 18.31 -9.57 24.36
N ARG A 299 17.17 -9.75 23.68
CA ARG A 299 16.71 -8.87 22.61
C ARG A 299 15.52 -8.06 23.08
N ARG A 300 15.65 -6.75 22.99
CA ARG A 300 14.51 -5.85 23.18
C ARG A 300 13.69 -5.82 21.89
N HIS A 301 12.47 -6.32 21.95
CA HIS A 301 11.47 -6.17 20.91
C HIS A 301 10.60 -4.96 21.25
N ARG A 302 10.76 -3.92 20.44
CA ARG A 302 9.73 -2.88 20.36
C ARG A 302 8.73 -3.36 19.34
N ALA A 303 7.47 -3.11 19.63
CA ALA A 303 6.43 -3.03 18.64
C ALA A 303 6.95 -2.57 17.29
N SER A 304 6.59 -3.28 16.24
CA SER A 304 6.80 -2.84 14.87
C SER A 304 5.47 -2.44 14.21
N LEU A 305 5.52 -1.46 13.30
CA LEU A 305 4.33 -1.10 12.52
C LEU A 305 3.87 -2.31 11.69
N GLU A 306 4.81 -3.18 11.32
CA GLU A 306 4.59 -4.47 10.65
C GLU A 306 3.69 -5.40 11.46
N GLU A 307 3.94 -5.59 12.75
CA GLU A 307 3.08 -6.42 13.61
C GLU A 307 1.68 -5.82 13.75
N VAL A 308 1.61 -4.51 13.96
CA VAL A 308 0.33 -3.77 14.02
C VAL A 308 -0.46 -3.95 12.74
N PHE A 309 0.19 -3.78 11.58
CA PHE A 309 -0.44 -3.95 10.28
C PHE A 309 -0.92 -5.39 10.07
N LEU A 310 -0.12 -6.39 10.45
CA LEU A 310 -0.49 -7.80 10.36
C LEU A 310 -1.69 -8.12 11.25
N GLN A 311 -1.69 -7.71 12.52
CA GLN A 311 -2.81 -7.92 13.45
C GLN A 311 -4.10 -7.31 12.91
N LEU A 312 -4.06 -6.03 12.53
CA LEU A 312 -5.22 -5.30 12.03
C LEU A 312 -5.78 -5.88 10.73
N THR A 313 -4.91 -6.39 9.84
CA THR A 313 -5.36 -6.97 8.57
C THR A 313 -5.79 -8.44 8.69
N THR A 314 -5.30 -9.18 9.70
CA THR A 314 -5.66 -10.60 9.93
C THR A 314 -6.82 -10.81 10.91
N GLU A 315 -7.07 -9.90 11.85
CA GLU A 315 -8.22 -9.96 12.76
C GLU A 315 -9.56 -9.78 12.03
N GLU A 316 -9.58 -8.93 10.98
CA GLU A 316 -10.72 -8.84 10.07
C GLU A 316 -10.94 -10.14 9.27
N ASP A 317 -9.86 -10.82 8.84
CA ASP A 317 -10.00 -12.10 8.13
C ASP A 317 -10.68 -13.16 9.02
N ARG A 318 -10.40 -13.17 10.32
CA ARG A 318 -11.03 -14.09 11.29
C ARG A 318 -12.48 -13.73 11.60
N THR A 319 -12.78 -12.44 11.77
CA THR A 319 -14.15 -11.99 12.07
C THR A 319 -15.07 -12.12 10.86
N VAL A 320 -14.57 -11.91 9.65
CA VAL A 320 -15.33 -12.14 8.41
C VAL A 320 -15.52 -13.63 8.15
N ALA A 321 -14.49 -14.47 8.31
CA ALA A 321 -14.64 -15.93 8.19
C ALA A 321 -15.65 -16.50 9.21
N ALA A 322 -15.69 -15.95 10.43
CA ALA A 322 -16.69 -16.30 11.43
C ALA A 322 -18.10 -15.81 11.05
N SER A 323 -18.23 -14.63 10.42
CA SER A 323 -19.50 -14.10 9.93
C SER A 323 -20.02 -14.83 8.68
N GLU A 324 -19.14 -15.27 7.78
CA GLU A 324 -19.50 -16.05 6.59
C GLU A 324 -19.91 -17.48 6.98
N ALA A 325 -19.21 -18.10 7.93
CA ALA A 325 -19.60 -19.40 8.50
C ALA A 325 -20.92 -19.34 9.30
N ALA A 326 -21.23 -18.19 9.94
CA ALA A 326 -22.52 -17.97 10.60
C ALA A 326 -23.65 -17.59 9.62
N GLY A 327 -23.33 -17.06 8.44
CA GLY A 327 -24.30 -16.71 7.41
C GLY A 327 -24.80 -17.89 6.58
N GLU A 328 -24.04 -18.98 6.50
CA GLU A 328 -24.43 -20.22 5.78
C GLU A 328 -25.45 -21.07 6.55
N THR A 329 -25.74 -20.78 7.83
CA THR A 329 -26.72 -21.56 8.63
C THR A 329 -28.16 -21.05 8.54
N ASP A 330 -28.41 -19.87 7.95
CA ASP A 330 -29.76 -19.29 7.85
C ASP A 330 -30.41 -19.41 6.45
N SER A 331 -29.73 -19.96 5.44
CA SER A 331 -30.32 -20.16 4.10
C SER A 331 -30.95 -21.54 3.86
N GLU A 332 -30.74 -22.54 4.72
CA GLU A 332 -31.31 -23.90 4.53
C GLU A 332 -32.73 -24.08 5.09
N THR A 333 -33.31 -23.11 5.80
CA THR A 333 -34.61 -23.30 6.47
C THR A 333 -35.81 -22.69 5.74
N VAL A 334 -35.63 -22.00 4.61
CA VAL A 334 -36.76 -21.36 3.86
C VAL A 334 -37.07 -22.05 2.51
N ALA A 335 -36.26 -23.01 2.06
CA ALA A 335 -36.49 -23.72 0.78
C ALA A 335 -37.26 -25.05 0.91
N ARG A 336 -38.14 -25.17 1.92
CA ARG A 336 -39.01 -26.35 2.13
C ARG A 336 -40.49 -25.98 2.24
N GLU A 337 -40.97 -25.05 1.43
CA GLU A 337 -42.42 -24.83 1.34
C GLU A 337 -42.87 -24.15 0.04
N SER A 338 -42.46 -24.66 -1.13
CA SER A 338 -43.19 -24.40 -2.40
C SER A 338 -42.60 -25.20 -3.57
N ALA A 339 -43.02 -26.46 -3.73
CA ALA A 339 -42.93 -27.18 -5.01
C ALA A 339 -43.80 -28.44 -5.01
N GLU A 340 -45.12 -28.27 -5.01
CA GLU A 340 -46.06 -29.30 -5.49
C GLU A 340 -47.06 -28.62 -6.45
N THR A 341 -46.85 -28.81 -7.75
CA THR A 341 -47.81 -28.89 -8.89
C THR A 341 -47.03 -28.57 -10.17
N GLU A 342 -46.65 -29.56 -10.97
CA GLU A 342 -47.41 -30.21 -12.07
C GLU A 342 -46.99 -29.68 -13.45
N GLU A 343 -47.09 -30.60 -14.42
CA GLU A 343 -46.96 -30.51 -15.89
C GLU A 343 -45.54 -30.66 -16.47
N SER A 344 -45.12 -31.87 -16.87
CA SER A 344 -45.57 -32.74 -17.97
C SER A 344 -44.96 -32.37 -19.34
N SER A 345 -44.09 -33.26 -19.81
CA SER A 345 -43.65 -33.37 -21.19
C SER A 345 -43.67 -34.85 -21.58
N PRO A 346 -44.11 -35.19 -22.80
CA PRO A 346 -43.66 -36.42 -23.46
C PRO A 346 -42.93 -36.14 -24.78
N GLU A 347 -41.75 -36.76 -24.87
CA GLU A 347 -41.18 -37.62 -25.93
C GLU A 347 -41.43 -37.46 -27.45
N ALA A 348 -40.35 -37.85 -28.17
CA ALA A 348 -40.23 -38.54 -29.48
C ALA A 348 -40.24 -37.70 -30.77
N GLU A 349 -39.12 -37.63 -31.52
CA GLU A 349 -38.66 -38.49 -32.66
C GLU A 349 -38.71 -37.61 -33.95
N SER A 350 -37.97 -37.74 -35.05
CA SER A 350 -36.79 -38.48 -35.55
C SER A 350 -36.52 -37.95 -36.99
N GLU A 351 -35.28 -38.08 -37.50
CA GLU A 351 -34.88 -38.07 -38.94
C GLU A 351 -35.14 -36.80 -39.80
N SER A 352 -34.43 -36.44 -40.87
CA SER A 352 -33.16 -36.75 -41.54
C SER A 352 -33.02 -35.67 -42.65
N ASP A 353 -31.81 -35.34 -43.12
CA ASP A 353 -31.39 -35.44 -44.53
C ASP A 353 -30.18 -34.54 -44.82
N GLY A 354 -29.24 -35.08 -45.61
CA GLY A 354 -27.95 -34.47 -45.93
C GLY A 354 -27.79 -34.16 -47.41
N ALA A 355 -26.78 -33.34 -47.73
CA ALA A 355 -26.07 -33.40 -49.01
C ALA A 355 -24.71 -32.66 -48.90
N GLN A 356 -23.64 -33.39 -49.21
CA GLN A 356 -22.27 -32.92 -49.42
C GLN A 356 -22.02 -32.62 -50.92
N VAL A 357 -21.08 -31.73 -51.23
CA VAL A 357 -20.23 -31.81 -52.44
C VAL A 357 -18.80 -31.33 -52.12
N GLU A 358 -17.83 -32.12 -52.57
CA GLU A 358 -16.35 -32.05 -52.48
C GLU A 358 -15.72 -30.91 -53.33
N ALA A 359 -14.67 -30.20 -52.87
CA ALA A 359 -13.21 -30.42 -53.01
C ALA A 359 -12.58 -30.07 -54.38
N GLU A 360 -11.56 -29.19 -54.39
CA GLU A 360 -10.26 -29.34 -55.08
C GLU A 360 -9.33 -28.13 -54.86
N ALA A 361 -8.04 -28.39 -54.65
CA ALA A 361 -6.92 -27.45 -54.71
C ALA A 361 -6.18 -27.62 -56.06
N PRO A 362 -5.25 -26.71 -56.44
CA PRO A 362 -3.84 -27.07 -56.29
C PRO A 362 -2.83 -25.90 -56.08
N GLU A 363 -1.57 -26.34 -56.01
CA GLU A 363 -0.27 -25.79 -55.64
C GLU A 363 0.43 -24.74 -56.56
N THR A 364 1.43 -24.07 -55.94
CA THR A 364 2.75 -23.59 -56.43
C THR A 364 2.89 -22.36 -57.34
N ALA A 365 3.78 -21.42 -56.95
CA ALA A 365 5.05 -21.12 -57.64
C ALA A 365 5.88 -20.00 -56.97
N GLU A 366 7.20 -20.24 -56.82
CA GLU A 366 8.26 -19.32 -56.40
C GLU A 366 8.87 -18.52 -57.57
N MET A 367 9.33 -17.27 -57.28
CA MET A 367 10.53 -16.53 -57.77
C MET A 367 10.67 -16.19 -59.28
N PRO A 368 11.45 -15.14 -59.71
CA PRO A 368 12.71 -14.67 -59.11
C PRO A 368 12.99 -13.14 -59.04
N GLU A 369 14.02 -12.83 -58.24
CA GLU A 369 14.85 -11.61 -58.29
C GLU A 369 15.96 -11.78 -59.34
N ASN A 370 16.21 -10.73 -60.15
CA ASN A 370 17.55 -10.27 -60.57
C ASN A 370 17.44 -9.07 -61.54
N GLU A 371 18.14 -7.95 -61.27
CA GLU A 371 19.27 -7.47 -62.08
C GLU A 371 19.80 -6.11 -61.56
N GLU A 372 21.10 -6.08 -61.24
CA GLU A 372 21.97 -4.90 -61.25
C GLU A 372 22.09 -4.34 -62.68
N VAL A 373 22.31 -3.02 -62.88
CA VAL A 373 23.37 -2.43 -63.74
C VAL A 373 23.49 -0.89 -63.49
N ARG A 374 24.67 -0.51 -62.97
CA ARG A 374 25.60 0.62 -63.26
C ARG A 374 25.19 2.07 -63.58
N GLU A 375 25.96 2.95 -62.92
CA GLU A 375 26.70 4.15 -63.38
C GLU A 375 25.96 5.38 -63.95
N GLY A 376 26.25 6.52 -63.33
CA GLY A 376 25.98 7.89 -63.75
C GLY A 376 26.46 8.89 -62.71
#